data_AF-A0A1F6U0U9-F1
#
_entry.id   AF-A0A1F6U0U9-F1
#
_cell.length_a   1.000
_cell.length_b   1.000
_cell.length_c   1.000
_cell.angle_alpha   90.00
_cell.angle_beta   90.00
_cell.angle_gamma   90.00
#
_symmetry.space_group_name_H-M   'P 1'
#
loop_
_entity.id
_entity.type
_entity.pdbx_description
1 polymer ?
#
loop_
_entity_poly.entity_id
_entity_poly.type
_entity_poly.pdbx_seq_one_letter_code
_entity_poly.pdbx_strand_id
1 'polypeptide(L)'
;MFRVNPYFFFDEWRQTGPDAFHAEFENQSSQTRQMLDLRVTQGPGRGMTVTYNGGIKKRTVFTIEPTPEGSRMIITDDYDLLPAAERERRQSEVDKSLKAWAESLRLYFLRLKRWSWLPGWRWYLRRVWIPMKPSARRIVWLIYLITVAEFFFFLFVLLIYLIEQKN
;
A
#
# COMPACT_ATOMS: atom_id res chain seq x y z
N MET A 1 2.12 -5.71 -3.60
CA MET A 1 1.12 -4.74 -4.10
C MET A 1 -0.01 -4.54 -3.09
N PHE A 2 -0.66 -5.63 -2.65
CA PHE A 2 -1.75 -5.59 -1.66
C PHE A 2 -1.37 -4.91 -0.33
N ARG A 3 -0.18 -5.18 0.21
CA ARG A 3 0.33 -4.53 1.43
C ARG A 3 0.51 -3.00 1.34
N VAL A 4 0.47 -2.44 0.14
CA VAL A 4 0.52 -0.97 -0.04
C VAL A 4 -0.83 -0.34 0.32
N ASN A 5 -1.93 -1.09 0.23
CA ASN A 5 -3.27 -0.61 0.59
C ASN A 5 -3.25 -0.07 2.04
N PRO A 6 -3.61 1.21 2.26
CA PRO A 6 -3.59 1.80 3.59
C PRO A 6 -4.72 1.29 4.51
N TYR A 7 -5.66 0.50 4.02
CA TYR A 7 -6.77 -0.04 4.81
C TYR A 7 -6.64 -1.53 5.11
N PHE A 8 -5.68 -2.23 4.51
CA PHE A 8 -5.51 -3.67 4.74
C PHE A 8 -4.47 -3.91 5.82
N PHE A 9 -4.88 -4.62 6.86
CA PHE A 9 -4.00 -5.09 7.92
C PHE A 9 -3.85 -6.61 7.81
N PHE A 10 -2.68 -7.07 7.34
CA PHE A 10 -2.42 -8.49 7.11
C PHE A 10 -1.94 -9.17 8.41
N ASP A 11 -2.66 -10.19 8.83
CA ASP A 11 -2.26 -11.12 9.88
C ASP A 11 -1.38 -12.22 9.28
N GLU A 12 -1.82 -12.79 8.17
CA GLU A 12 -1.10 -13.84 7.44
C GLU A 12 -1.00 -13.53 5.94
N TRP A 13 0.15 -13.84 5.37
CA TRP A 13 0.35 -13.92 3.93
C TRP A 13 1.29 -15.07 3.64
N ARG A 14 0.76 -16.14 3.06
CA ARG A 14 1.50 -17.36 2.78
C ARG A 14 1.32 -17.77 1.33
N GLN A 15 2.42 -18.10 0.67
CA GLN A 15 2.35 -18.69 -0.67
C GLN A 15 2.00 -20.18 -0.53
N THR A 16 0.92 -20.61 -1.16
CA THR A 16 0.42 -22.01 -1.13
C THR A 16 0.67 -22.74 -2.44
N GLY A 17 1.08 -22.03 -3.50
CA GLY A 17 1.55 -22.59 -4.77
C GLY A 17 2.28 -21.54 -5.62
N PRO A 18 2.74 -21.87 -6.83
CA PRO A 18 3.51 -20.93 -7.68
C PRO A 18 2.80 -19.58 -7.86
N ASP A 19 1.48 -19.63 -8.04
CA ASP A 19 0.63 -18.49 -8.30
C ASP A 19 -0.52 -18.35 -7.28
N ALA A 20 -0.48 -19.13 -6.20
CA ALA A 20 -1.55 -19.23 -5.23
C ALA A 20 -1.08 -18.76 -3.85
N PHE A 21 -1.93 -18.00 -3.18
CA PHE A 21 -1.63 -17.39 -1.89
C PHE A 21 -2.83 -17.50 -0.97
N HIS A 22 -2.53 -17.74 0.30
CA HIS A 22 -3.45 -17.61 1.40
C HIS A 22 -3.22 -16.27 2.10
N ALA A 23 -4.31 -15.53 2.36
CA ALA A 23 -4.24 -14.26 3.05
C ALA A 23 -5.32 -14.14 4.11
N GLU A 24 -4.90 -13.74 5.31
CA GLU A 24 -5.77 -13.26 6.37
C GLU A 24 -5.51 -11.78 6.60
N PHE A 25 -6.54 -10.97 6.52
CA PHE A 25 -6.42 -9.55 6.78
C PHE A 25 -7.71 -8.91 7.28
N GLU A 26 -7.56 -7.84 8.02
CA GLU A 26 -8.64 -6.92 8.37
C GLU A 26 -8.70 -5.81 7.31
N ASN A 27 -9.89 -5.61 6.72
CA ASN A 27 -10.17 -4.44 5.89
C ASN A 27 -10.81 -3.35 6.76
N GLN A 28 -10.02 -2.33 7.10
CA GLN A 28 -10.48 -1.22 7.93
C GLN A 28 -11.50 -0.30 7.24
N SER A 29 -11.66 -0.40 5.92
CA SER A 29 -12.67 0.38 5.19
C SER A 29 -14.08 -0.18 5.34
N SER A 30 -14.20 -1.51 5.47
CA SER A 30 -15.45 -2.23 5.73
C SER A 30 -15.59 -2.71 7.17
N GLN A 31 -14.54 -2.56 7.99
CA GLN A 31 -14.45 -3.08 9.36
C GLN A 31 -14.68 -4.59 9.47
N THR A 32 -14.26 -5.33 8.45
CA THR A 32 -14.44 -6.79 8.40
C THR A 32 -13.10 -7.51 8.31
N ARG A 33 -13.01 -8.66 9.00
CA ARG A 33 -11.90 -9.59 8.83
C ARG A 33 -12.21 -10.54 7.68
N GLN A 34 -11.25 -10.72 6.79
CA GLN A 34 -11.37 -11.55 5.61
C GLN A 34 -10.26 -12.59 5.63
N MET A 35 -10.64 -13.83 5.34
CA MET A 35 -9.76 -14.95 5.09
C MET A 35 -10.11 -15.46 3.70
N LEU A 36 -9.14 -15.42 2.79
CA LEU A 36 -9.37 -15.83 1.41
C LEU A 36 -8.12 -16.39 0.76
N ASP A 37 -8.33 -17.31 -0.16
CA ASP A 37 -7.31 -17.77 -1.08
C ASP A 37 -7.39 -16.96 -2.37
N LEU A 38 -6.24 -16.55 -2.89
CA LEU A 38 -6.13 -15.77 -4.11
C LEU A 38 -5.14 -16.42 -5.07
N ARG A 39 -5.47 -16.33 -6.36
CA ARG A 39 -4.60 -16.79 -7.44
C ARG A 39 -4.24 -15.62 -8.35
N VAL A 40 -2.96 -15.51 -8.68
CA VAL A 40 -2.42 -14.45 -9.54
C VAL A 40 -2.14 -15.05 -10.91
N THR A 41 -2.71 -14.49 -11.95
CA THR A 41 -2.43 -14.90 -13.33
C THR A 41 -1.98 -13.70 -14.16
N GLN A 42 -1.36 -13.97 -15.32
CA GLN A 42 -1.17 -12.91 -16.31
C GLN A 42 -2.53 -12.32 -16.68
N GLY A 43 -2.56 -10.99 -16.75
CA GLY A 43 -3.73 -10.21 -17.13
C GLY A 43 -3.60 -9.71 -18.56
N PRO A 44 -4.55 -8.89 -19.03
CA PRO A 44 -4.48 -8.31 -20.36
C PRO A 44 -3.21 -7.44 -20.53
N GLY A 45 -2.49 -7.64 -21.64
CA GLY A 45 -1.29 -6.89 -21.98
C GLY A 45 -0.14 -7.10 -20.99
N ARG A 46 0.37 -6.00 -20.41
CA ARG A 46 1.42 -6.03 -19.37
C ARG A 46 0.86 -6.12 -17.94
N GLY A 47 -0.43 -6.44 -17.84
CA GLY A 47 -1.20 -6.47 -16.62
C GLY A 47 -1.11 -7.78 -15.83
N MET A 48 -1.88 -7.85 -14.76
CA MET A 48 -2.11 -9.08 -14.00
C MET A 48 -3.58 -9.19 -13.60
N THR A 49 -4.05 -10.39 -13.32
CA THR A 49 -5.38 -10.62 -12.76
C THR A 49 -5.24 -11.41 -11.48
N VAL A 50 -5.96 -10.98 -10.45
CA VAL A 50 -6.03 -11.66 -9.17
C VAL A 50 -7.44 -12.18 -9.01
N THR A 51 -7.61 -13.49 -8.98
CA THR A 51 -8.90 -14.14 -8.71
C THR A 51 -8.97 -14.52 -7.24
N TYR A 52 -10.15 -14.37 -6.65
CA TYR A 52 -10.39 -14.67 -5.24
C TYR A 52 -11.29 -15.88 -5.13
N ASN A 53 -10.92 -16.82 -4.27
CA ASN A 53 -11.69 -18.01 -3.96
C ASN A 53 -12.40 -17.80 -2.62
N GLY A 54 -13.36 -16.87 -2.61
CA GLY A 54 -14.12 -16.48 -1.42
C GLY A 54 -14.47 -14.98 -1.37
N GLY A 55 -15.49 -14.64 -0.59
CA GLY A 55 -16.01 -13.28 -0.48
C GLY A 55 -16.90 -12.84 -1.66
N ILE A 56 -17.31 -11.58 -1.66
CA ILE A 56 -18.16 -11.00 -2.71
C ILE A 56 -17.39 -10.62 -3.99
N LYS A 57 -16.06 -10.53 -3.89
CA LYS A 57 -15.17 -10.03 -4.93
C LYS A 57 -14.68 -11.20 -5.77
N LYS A 58 -14.91 -11.18 -7.07
CA LYS A 58 -14.52 -12.26 -8.00
C LYS A 58 -13.07 -12.15 -8.40
N ARG A 59 -12.68 -10.97 -8.86
CA ARG A 59 -11.32 -10.70 -9.33
C ARG A 59 -10.98 -9.22 -9.29
N THR A 60 -9.69 -8.93 -9.28
CA THR A 60 -9.13 -7.63 -9.58
C THR A 60 -8.27 -7.73 -10.82
N VAL A 61 -8.52 -6.88 -11.81
CA VAL A 61 -7.74 -6.78 -13.03
C VAL A 61 -6.90 -5.53 -12.97
N PHE A 62 -5.59 -5.70 -13.21
CA PHE A 62 -4.65 -4.60 -13.37
C PHE A 62 -4.28 -4.53 -14.84
N THR A 63 -4.56 -3.39 -15.48
CA THR A 63 -4.12 -3.12 -16.85
C THR A 63 -3.07 -2.02 -16.80
N ILE A 64 -1.97 -2.20 -17.53
CA ILE A 64 -0.86 -1.25 -17.58
C ILE A 64 -0.64 -0.85 -19.03
N GLU A 65 -0.73 0.44 -19.30
CA GLU A 65 -0.55 1.04 -20.62
C GLU A 65 0.60 2.05 -20.59
N PRO A 66 1.50 2.05 -21.59
CA PRO A 66 2.52 3.08 -21.71
C PRO A 66 1.86 4.42 -22.05
N THR A 67 2.40 5.50 -21.50
CA THR A 67 2.05 6.88 -21.87
C THR A 67 3.33 7.66 -22.19
N PRO A 68 3.27 8.76 -22.94
CA PRO A 68 4.47 9.57 -23.26
C PRO A 68 5.27 10.00 -22.02
N GLU A 69 4.58 10.24 -20.89
CA GLU A 69 5.19 10.68 -19.64
C GLU A 69 5.43 9.53 -18.63
N GLY A 70 5.14 8.28 -19.01
CA GLY A 70 5.33 7.13 -18.14
C GLY A 70 4.36 5.98 -18.41
N SER A 71 3.50 5.69 -17.44
CA SER A 71 2.55 4.58 -17.55
C SER A 71 1.25 4.90 -16.81
N ARG A 72 0.14 4.43 -17.38
CA ARG A 72 -1.18 4.46 -16.77
C ARG A 72 -1.51 3.06 -16.27
N MET A 73 -1.94 2.97 -15.00
CA MET A 73 -2.43 1.73 -14.40
C MET A 73 -3.92 1.89 -14.13
N ILE A 74 -4.71 0.95 -14.63
CA ILE A 74 -6.14 0.84 -14.38
C ILE A 74 -6.35 -0.36 -13.48
N ILE A 75 -7.09 -0.18 -12.39
CA ILE A 75 -7.45 -1.25 -11.46
C ILE A 75 -8.97 -1.39 -11.50
N THR A 76 -9.44 -2.58 -11.85
CA THR A 76 -10.87 -2.88 -11.95
C THR A 76 -11.20 -4.03 -11.02
N ASP A 77 -12.12 -3.81 -10.09
CA ASP A 77 -12.67 -4.85 -9.24
C ASP A 77 -13.99 -5.34 -9.80
N ASP A 78 -14.11 -6.66 -9.93
CA ASP A 78 -15.28 -7.36 -10.46
C ASP A 78 -16.01 -8.05 -9.29
N TYR A 79 -17.28 -7.69 -9.10
CA TYR A 79 -18.17 -8.19 -8.03
C TYR A 79 -19.35 -9.00 -8.58
N ASP A 80 -19.33 -9.39 -9.86
CA ASP A 80 -20.48 -10.00 -10.55
C ASP A 80 -20.73 -11.48 -10.19
N LEU A 81 -20.15 -11.97 -9.09
CA LEU A 81 -20.41 -13.32 -8.59
C LEU A 81 -21.82 -13.49 -8.01
N LEU A 82 -22.43 -12.42 -7.53
CA LEU A 82 -23.70 -12.47 -6.81
C LEU A 82 -24.85 -11.83 -7.62
N PRO A 83 -26.06 -12.42 -7.58
CA PRO A 83 -27.27 -11.78 -8.11
C PRO A 83 -27.46 -10.37 -7.54
N ALA A 84 -28.09 -9.47 -8.29
CA ALA A 84 -28.22 -8.06 -7.91
C ALA A 84 -28.85 -7.86 -6.51
N ALA A 85 -29.88 -8.63 -6.18
CA ALA A 85 -30.55 -8.56 -4.88
C ALA A 85 -29.62 -8.95 -3.70
N GLU A 86 -28.70 -9.88 -3.91
CA GLU A 86 -27.75 -10.32 -2.88
C GLU A 86 -26.56 -9.33 -2.78
N ARG A 87 -26.18 -8.69 -3.89
CA ARG A 87 -25.20 -7.59 -3.90
C ARG A 87 -25.68 -6.38 -3.10
N GLU A 88 -26.95 -6.02 -3.22
CA GLU A 88 -27.53 -4.91 -2.43
C GLU A 88 -27.52 -5.22 -0.93
N ARG A 89 -27.86 -6.46 -0.55
CA ARG A 89 -27.83 -6.89 0.86
C ARG A 89 -26.42 -6.88 1.45
N ARG A 90 -25.39 -7.20 0.66
CA ARG A 90 -23.99 -7.27 1.08
C ARG A 90 -23.17 -6.05 0.65
N GLN A 91 -23.83 -4.92 0.37
CA GLN A 91 -23.16 -3.68 -0.06
C GLN A 91 -22.15 -3.16 0.98
N SER A 92 -22.38 -3.44 2.27
CA SER A 92 -21.46 -3.11 3.36
C SER A 92 -20.11 -3.83 3.27
N GLU A 93 -20.04 -4.97 2.59
CA GLU A 93 -18.81 -5.74 2.40
C GLU A 93 -17.99 -5.27 1.19
N VAL A 94 -18.53 -4.37 0.36
CA VAL A 94 -17.83 -3.81 -0.80
C VAL A 94 -16.66 -2.95 -0.31
N ASP A 95 -15.47 -3.28 -0.81
CA ASP A 95 -14.26 -2.57 -0.47
C ASP A 95 -14.31 -1.15 -1.05
N LYS A 96 -14.39 -0.15 -0.17
CA LYS A 96 -14.38 1.27 -0.54
C LYS A 96 -12.96 1.83 -0.65
N SER A 97 -11.94 1.03 -0.37
CA SER A 97 -10.54 1.47 -0.32
C SER A 97 -9.84 1.54 -1.68
N LEU A 98 -10.46 1.08 -2.78
CA LEU A 98 -9.81 0.96 -4.10
C LEU A 98 -9.13 2.26 -4.57
N LYS A 99 -9.81 3.41 -4.43
CA LYS A 99 -9.25 4.72 -4.78
C LYS A 99 -8.01 5.07 -3.95
N ALA A 100 -8.10 4.87 -2.64
CA ALA A 100 -6.98 5.15 -1.73
C ALA A 100 -5.82 4.18 -1.97
N TRP A 101 -6.12 2.92 -2.31
CA TRP A 101 -5.10 1.95 -2.68
C TRP A 101 -4.41 2.36 -3.99
N ALA A 102 -5.14 2.75 -5.03
CA ALA A 102 -4.57 3.24 -6.28
C ALA A 102 -3.63 4.43 -6.06
N GLU A 103 -4.04 5.40 -5.24
CA GLU A 103 -3.20 6.56 -4.90
C GLU A 103 -1.95 6.15 -4.10
N SER A 104 -2.09 5.23 -3.14
CA SER A 104 -0.95 4.72 -2.37
C SER A 104 0.07 3.98 -3.25
N LEU A 105 -0.39 3.26 -4.29
CA LEU A 105 0.45 2.62 -5.28
C LEU A 105 1.19 3.65 -6.14
N ARG A 106 0.48 4.69 -6.60
CA ARG A 106 1.09 5.81 -7.34
C ARG A 106 2.22 6.44 -6.53
N LEU A 107 1.95 6.81 -5.28
CA LEU A 107 2.95 7.39 -4.38
C LEU A 107 4.11 6.45 -4.11
N TYR A 108 3.85 5.15 -3.94
CA TYR A 108 4.88 4.13 -3.77
C TYR A 108 5.83 4.09 -4.97
N PHE A 109 5.30 4.03 -6.20
CA PHE A 109 6.13 4.00 -7.40
C PHE A 109 6.89 5.31 -7.63
N LEU A 110 6.29 6.47 -7.34
CA LEU A 110 7.00 7.75 -7.43
C LEU A 110 8.15 7.85 -6.44
N ARG A 111 7.95 7.41 -5.18
CA ARG A 111 9.04 7.35 -4.18
C ARG A 111 10.12 6.37 -4.59
N LEU A 112 9.74 5.22 -5.15
CA LEU A 112 10.70 4.25 -5.66
C LEU A 112 11.52 4.86 -6.81
N LYS A 113 10.88 5.51 -7.80
CA LYS A 113 11.58 6.19 -8.90
C LYS A 113 12.56 7.25 -8.37
N ARG A 114 12.10 8.11 -7.45
CA ARG A 114 12.88 9.23 -6.92
C ARG A 114 14.11 8.81 -6.11
N TRP A 115 14.00 7.75 -5.32
CA TRP A 115 15.01 7.41 -4.29
C TRP A 115 15.67 6.05 -4.50
N SER A 116 15.30 5.28 -5.54
CA SER A 116 15.88 3.95 -5.78
C SER A 116 17.37 3.95 -6.12
N TRP A 117 17.95 5.11 -6.42
CA TRP A 117 19.39 5.29 -6.61
C TRP A 117 20.16 5.27 -5.27
N LEU A 118 19.51 5.54 -4.14
CA LEU A 118 20.13 5.47 -2.82
C LEU A 118 20.33 4.00 -2.40
N PRO A 119 21.56 3.59 -2.02
CA PRO A 119 21.83 2.26 -1.49
C PRO A 119 20.95 1.96 -0.28
N GLY A 120 20.43 0.73 -0.18
CA GLY A 120 19.60 0.29 0.94
C GLY A 120 18.15 0.81 0.93
N TRP A 121 17.80 1.84 0.15
CA TRP A 121 16.44 2.38 0.11
C TRP A 121 15.38 1.35 -0.31
N ARG A 122 15.69 0.54 -1.32
CA ARG A 122 14.80 -0.55 -1.77
C ARG A 122 14.55 -1.58 -0.68
N TRP A 123 15.59 -1.90 0.10
CA TRP A 123 15.49 -2.83 1.22
C TRP A 123 14.62 -2.23 2.33
N TYR A 124 14.88 -0.98 2.73
CA TYR A 124 14.09 -0.26 3.74
C TYR A 124 12.61 -0.18 3.36
N LEU A 125 12.29 0.23 2.12
CA LEU A 125 10.91 0.30 1.67
C LEU A 125 10.21 -1.06 1.72
N ARG A 126 10.86 -2.12 1.23
CA ARG A 126 10.25 -3.46 1.15
C ARG A 126 10.13 -4.14 2.50
N ARG A 127 11.14 -3.99 3.37
CA ARG A 127 11.26 -4.78 4.61
C ARG A 127 10.74 -4.05 5.83
N VAL A 128 10.79 -2.71 5.86
CA VAL A 128 10.38 -1.90 7.00
C VAL A 128 9.08 -1.15 6.70
N TRP A 129 9.05 -0.33 5.63
CA TRP A 129 7.93 0.57 5.38
C TRP A 129 6.64 -0.11 4.89
N ILE A 130 6.73 -1.00 3.90
CA ILE A 130 5.56 -1.71 3.33
C ILE A 130 4.83 -2.60 4.36
N PRO A 131 5.51 -3.39 5.22
CA PRO A 131 4.81 -4.22 6.20
C PRO A 131 4.29 -3.43 7.41
N MET A 132 4.68 -2.16 7.58
CA MET A 132 4.20 -1.35 8.70
C MET A 132 2.69 -1.09 8.61
N LYS A 133 2.04 -1.22 9.78
CA LYS A 133 0.64 -0.84 9.96
C LYS A 133 0.45 0.63 9.53
N PRO A 134 -0.73 1.00 9.00
CA PRO A 134 -1.05 2.40 8.68
C PRO A 134 -0.83 3.34 9.88
N SER A 135 -1.17 2.90 11.10
CA SER A 135 -0.91 3.64 12.34
C SER A 135 0.59 3.83 12.61
N ALA A 136 1.39 2.77 12.43
CA ALA A 136 2.85 2.84 12.58
C ALA A 136 3.46 3.84 11.59
N ARG A 137 2.97 3.89 10.34
CA ARG A 137 3.41 4.89 9.35
C ARG A 137 3.12 6.33 9.79
N ARG A 138 2.00 6.58 10.47
CA ARG A 138 1.69 7.91 11.06
C ARG A 138 2.63 8.25 12.21
N ILE A 139 2.93 7.28 13.08
CA ILE A 139 3.89 7.46 14.19
C ILE A 139 5.28 7.78 13.65
N VAL A 140 5.75 7.07 12.63
CA VAL A 140 7.06 7.35 12.01
C VAL A 140 7.13 8.78 11.46
N TRP A 141 6.04 9.30 10.89
CA TRP A 141 5.99 10.68 10.44
C TRP A 141 6.12 11.68 11.60
N LEU A 142 5.49 11.41 12.75
CA LEU A 142 5.67 12.22 13.96
C LEU A 142 7.10 12.15 14.49
N ILE A 143 7.73 10.97 14.49
CA ILE A 143 9.13 10.80 14.89
C ILE A 143 10.04 11.65 13.98
N TYR A 144 9.82 11.62 12.66
CA TYR A 144 10.58 12.48 11.75
C TYR A 144 10.39 13.97 12.04
N LEU A 145 9.16 14.41 12.35
CA LEU A 145 8.91 15.80 12.71
C LEU A 145 9.65 16.21 13.98
N ILE A 146 9.61 15.38 15.02
CA ILE A 146 10.31 15.61 16.29
C ILE A 146 11.83 15.65 16.04
N THR A 147 12.37 14.68 15.30
CA THR A 147 13.81 14.61 14.99
C THR A 147 14.29 15.87 14.25
N VAL A 148 13.49 16.39 13.31
CA VAL A 148 13.80 17.63 12.59
C VAL A 148 13.80 18.82 13.55
N ALA A 149 12.82 18.91 14.46
CA ALA A 149 12.77 19.97 15.47
C ALA A 149 13.98 19.91 16.42
N GLU A 150 14.34 18.72 16.89
CA GLU A 150 15.53 18.48 17.73
C GLU A 150 16.81 18.90 17.01
N PHE A 151 16.94 18.59 15.72
CA PHE A 151 18.09 18.99 14.92
C PHE A 151 18.21 20.52 14.80
N PHE A 152 17.10 21.23 14.59
CA PHE A 152 17.09 22.70 14.58
C PHE A 152 17.46 23.28 15.95
N PHE A 153 16.96 22.69 17.04
CA PHE A 153 17.33 23.13 18.38
C PHE A 153 18.83 22.94 18.65
N PHE A 154 19.39 21.79 18.24
CA PHE A 154 20.83 21.55 18.32
C PHE A 154 21.64 22.58 17.53
N LEU A 155 21.25 22.88 16.29
CA LEU A 155 21.90 23.91 15.48
C LEU A 155 21.80 25.30 16.12
N PHE A 156 20.69 25.62 16.77
CA PHE A 156 20.50 26.89 17.46
C PHE A 156 21.47 27.05 18.65
N VAL A 157 21.59 26.02 19.49
CA VAL A 157 22.55 26.01 20.61
C VAL A 157 23.99 26.12 20.09
N LEU A 158 24.34 25.37 19.04
CA LEU A 158 25.66 25.43 18.41
C LEU A 158 25.96 26.83 17.86
N LEU A 159 24.98 27.49 17.25
CA LEU A 159 25.12 28.84 16.72
C LEU A 159 25.39 29.86 17.83
N ILE A 160 24.66 29.80 18.94
CA ILE A 160 24.91 30.65 20.12
C ILE A 160 26.32 30.44 20.64
N TYR A 161 26.74 29.18 20.79
CA TYR A 161 28.08 28.85 21.25
C TYR A 161 29.18 29.45 20.36
N LEU A 162 29.02 29.36 19.03
CA LEU A 162 29.98 29.92 18.08
C LEU A 162 30.01 31.45 18.05
N ILE A 163 28.88 32.11 18.32
CA ILE A 163 28.81 33.57 18.45
C ILE A 163 29.51 34.01 19.73
N GLU A 164 29.23 33.34 20.85
CA GLU A 164 29.86 33.64 22.14
C GLU A 164 31.38 33.46 22.08
N GLN A 165 31.87 32.43 21.39
CA GLN A 165 33.32 32.21 21.24
C GLN A 165 34.03 33.28 20.38
N LYS A 166 33.29 34.02 19.56
CA LYS A 166 33.84 35.08 18.69
C LYS A 166 33.82 36.47 19.32
N ASN A 167 33.06 36.66 20.40
CA ASN A 167 33.08 37.87 21.24
C ASN A 167 34.16 37.74 22.33
#